data_AF-A0A1I3WL10-F1
#
_entry.id   AF-A0A1I3WL10-F1
#
_cell.length_a   1.000
_cell.length_b   1.000
_cell.length_c   1.000
_cell.angle_alpha   90.00
_cell.angle_beta   90.00
_cell.angle_gamma   90.00
#
_symmetry.space_group_name_H-M   'P 1'
#
loop_
_entity.id
_entity.type
_entity.pdbx_description
1 polymer ?
#
loop_
_entity_poly.entity_id
_entity_poly.type
_entity_poly.pdbx_seq_one_letter_code
_entity_poly.pdbx_strand_id
1 'polypeptide(L)'
;MPPGAPGLFSEMQRFLRYGFHLGLAFLVTAGIAVALQPTDAIWWAVRVPGLAALLLTAAALASPPFPLEPAWHRWLGWLAAAGLGLHIVLAIGLEPELWQWLSPAIPVEIVFGLTGAAALFLTLALRRSRTLRLRLGPFAALGLHRIAGIVGCTAGAAHVVLAAGAGIGPALLFSGGIVAVLASGLSREGHVLAVVLLLMAAIAALLTMGPLSEMRLASLRTSPIDHAGFLHADHTKVTCVTCHHNFVDRTGKENCLPCHKRLGRSEAMRVDRMFHAFCGECHRDDKRAGRTTGPIDDCMGCHGPRAIGW
;
A
#
# COMPACT_ATOMS: atom_id res chain seq x y z
N MET A 1 24.05 -37.41 -24.91
CA MET A 1 23.76 -36.01 -24.55
C MET A 1 24.85 -35.13 -25.14
N PRO A 2 24.52 -34.06 -25.87
CA PRO A 2 25.54 -33.17 -26.41
C PRO A 2 26.28 -32.45 -25.26
N PRO A 3 27.62 -32.50 -25.20
CA PRO A 3 28.40 -31.73 -24.25
C PRO A 3 28.29 -30.24 -24.63
N GLY A 4 27.63 -29.44 -23.80
CA GLY A 4 27.60 -27.98 -24.00
C GLY A 4 26.26 -27.28 -23.76
N ALA A 5 25.17 -28.00 -23.51
CA ALA A 5 23.95 -27.33 -23.05
C ALA A 5 24.18 -26.78 -21.63
N PRO A 6 24.06 -25.46 -21.39
CA PRO A 6 24.11 -24.93 -20.04
C PRO A 6 23.06 -25.68 -19.21
N GLY A 7 23.51 -26.35 -18.15
CA GLY A 7 22.62 -27.16 -17.33
C GLY A 7 21.46 -26.30 -16.85
N LEU A 8 20.24 -26.85 -16.93
CA LEU A 8 18.96 -26.22 -16.53
C LEU A 8 19.04 -25.57 -15.13
N PHE A 9 19.94 -26.09 -14.27
CA PHE A 9 20.30 -25.54 -12.98
C PHE A 9 20.96 -24.14 -13.02
N SER A 10 21.84 -23.88 -13.99
CA SER A 10 22.56 -22.61 -14.15
C SER A 10 21.67 -21.46 -14.62
N GLU A 11 20.67 -21.75 -15.47
CA GLU A 11 19.65 -20.79 -15.87
C GLU A 11 18.71 -20.48 -14.71
N MET A 12 18.30 -21.50 -13.96
CA MET A 12 17.49 -21.31 -12.74
C MET A 12 18.22 -20.45 -11.70
N GLN A 13 19.53 -20.62 -11.51
CA GLN A 13 20.32 -19.79 -10.60
C GLN A 13 20.48 -18.33 -11.06
N ARG A 14 20.70 -18.09 -12.36
CA ARG A 14 20.72 -16.71 -12.90
C ARG A 14 19.37 -16.04 -12.72
N PHE A 15 18.31 -16.79 -12.99
CA PHE A 15 16.94 -16.31 -12.89
C PHE A 15 16.58 -15.91 -11.44
N LEU A 16 16.93 -16.73 -10.46
CA LEU A 16 16.74 -16.43 -9.03
C LEU A 16 17.47 -15.15 -8.61
N ARG A 17 18.66 -14.88 -9.16
CA ARG A 17 19.39 -13.62 -8.89
C ARG A 17 18.66 -12.41 -9.45
N TYR A 18 18.12 -12.47 -10.67
CA TYR A 18 17.37 -11.34 -11.23
C TYR A 18 16.09 -11.03 -10.45
N GLY A 19 15.33 -12.06 -10.06
CA GLY A 19 14.14 -11.87 -9.21
C GLY A 19 14.47 -11.23 -7.86
N PHE A 20 15.60 -11.60 -7.26
CA PHE A 20 16.08 -11.00 -6.02
C PHE A 20 16.42 -9.51 -6.17
N HIS A 21 17.15 -9.13 -7.22
CA HIS A 21 17.51 -7.72 -7.45
C HIS A 21 16.29 -6.84 -7.69
N LEU A 22 15.30 -7.36 -8.43
CA LEU A 22 14.05 -6.63 -8.67
C LEU A 22 13.26 -6.43 -7.37
N GLY A 23 13.12 -7.48 -6.56
CA GLY A 23 12.48 -7.41 -5.25
C GLY A 23 13.18 -6.43 -4.30
N LEU A 24 14.51 -6.41 -4.30
CA LEU A 24 15.29 -5.48 -3.49
C LEU A 24 15.10 -4.01 -3.94
N ALA A 25 15.15 -3.74 -5.24
CA ALA A 25 14.92 -2.39 -5.79
C ALA A 25 13.54 -1.85 -5.41
N PHE A 26 12.55 -2.74 -5.38
CA PHE A 26 11.18 -2.46 -4.98
C PHE A 26 11.05 -2.12 -3.50
N LEU A 27 11.73 -2.85 -2.62
CA LEU A 27 11.78 -2.54 -1.18
C LEU A 27 12.49 -1.21 -0.90
N VAL A 28 13.58 -0.94 -1.63
CA VAL A 28 14.29 0.34 -1.52
C VAL A 28 13.38 1.49 -1.93
N THR A 29 12.67 1.34 -3.05
CA THR A 29 11.68 2.35 -3.50
C THR A 29 10.59 2.58 -2.45
N ALA A 30 10.04 1.51 -1.87
CA ALA A 30 9.03 1.61 -0.81
C ALA A 30 9.58 2.29 0.45
N GLY A 31 10.82 1.96 0.85
CA GLY A 31 11.51 2.57 1.99
C GLY A 31 11.76 4.07 1.78
N ILE A 32 12.19 4.48 0.58
CA ILE A 32 12.37 5.89 0.22
C ILE A 32 11.03 6.62 0.23
N ALA A 33 9.98 6.05 -0.36
CA ALA A 33 8.66 6.66 -0.40
C ALA A 33 8.11 6.96 1.01
N VAL A 34 8.34 6.05 1.96
CA VAL A 34 7.98 6.26 3.38
C VAL A 34 8.88 7.31 4.02
N ALA A 35 10.20 7.23 3.83
CA ALA A 35 11.15 8.15 4.46
C ALA A 35 10.96 9.62 4.05
N LEU A 36 10.34 9.87 2.90
CA LEU A 36 10.05 11.21 2.41
C LEU A 36 8.71 11.79 2.89
N GLN A 37 7.93 11.04 3.66
CA GLN A 37 6.65 11.52 4.21
C GLN A 37 6.89 12.41 5.44
N PRO A 38 6.24 13.58 5.55
CA PRO A 38 6.25 14.40 6.76
C PRO A 38 5.41 13.72 7.84
N THR A 39 6.02 13.45 9.01
CA THR A 39 5.46 12.48 9.97
C THR A 39 5.87 12.77 11.40
N ASP A 40 5.03 12.35 12.36
CA ASP A 40 5.28 12.43 13.79
C ASP A 40 5.75 11.07 14.38
N ALA A 41 6.01 11.04 15.68
CA ALA A 41 6.48 9.82 16.37
C ALA A 41 5.46 8.68 16.38
N ILE A 42 4.15 8.99 16.45
CA ILE A 42 3.09 7.98 16.45
C ILE A 42 3.01 7.33 15.07
N TRP A 43 3.11 8.14 14.03
CA TRP A 43 3.13 7.69 12.65
C TRP A 43 4.26 6.66 12.42
N TRP A 44 5.47 6.95 12.90
CA TRP A 44 6.60 6.04 12.82
C TRP A 44 6.39 4.79 13.68
N ALA A 45 5.87 4.93 14.90
CA ALA A 45 5.59 3.79 15.78
C ALA A 45 4.69 2.75 15.11
N VAL A 46 3.65 3.20 14.39
CA VAL A 46 2.75 2.30 13.64
C VAL A 46 3.44 1.66 12.44
N ARG A 47 4.25 2.40 11.68
CA ARG A 47 4.72 1.96 10.35
C ARG A 47 6.07 1.24 10.33
N VAL A 48 6.98 1.55 11.26
CA VAL A 48 8.29 0.87 11.35
C VAL A 48 8.13 -0.65 11.48
N PRO A 49 7.25 -1.20 12.34
CA PRO A 49 7.10 -2.66 12.45
C PRO A 49 6.62 -3.31 11.14
N GLY A 50 5.73 -2.64 10.40
CA GLY A 50 5.22 -3.13 9.12
C GLY A 50 6.30 -3.16 8.04
N LEU A 51 7.12 -2.11 7.96
CA LEU A 51 8.27 -2.05 7.05
C LEU A 51 9.34 -3.08 7.39
N ALA A 52 9.64 -3.24 8.68
CA ALA A 52 10.55 -4.28 9.15
C ALA A 52 10.03 -5.67 8.76
N ALA A 53 8.73 -5.95 8.95
CA ALA A 53 8.11 -7.21 8.56
C ALA A 53 8.24 -7.49 7.05
N LEU A 54 8.01 -6.47 6.22
CA LEU A 54 8.15 -6.57 4.76
C LEU A 54 9.60 -6.87 4.36
N LEU A 55 10.57 -6.13 4.90
CA LEU A 55 12.00 -6.33 4.63
C LEU A 55 12.48 -7.72 5.08
N LEU A 56 12.06 -8.17 6.27
CA LEU A 56 12.40 -9.49 6.80
C LEU A 56 11.78 -10.62 5.97
N THR A 57 10.55 -10.45 5.49
CA THR A 57 9.89 -11.40 4.58
C THR A 57 10.68 -11.53 3.28
N ALA A 58 11.10 -10.40 2.71
CA ALA A 58 11.87 -10.41 1.49
C ALA A 58 13.27 -11.02 1.67
N ALA A 59 13.92 -10.75 2.80
CA ALA A 59 15.19 -11.39 3.17
C ALA A 59 15.03 -12.90 3.36
N ALA A 60 13.91 -13.35 3.93
CA ALA A 60 13.60 -14.78 4.05
C ALA A 60 13.42 -15.44 2.67
N LEU A 61 12.75 -14.77 1.73
CA LEU A 61 12.57 -15.24 0.35
C LEU A 61 13.87 -15.27 -0.45
N ALA A 62 14.79 -14.36 -0.16
CA ALA A 62 16.10 -14.27 -0.78
C ALA A 62 17.09 -15.34 -0.30
N SER A 63 16.83 -15.94 0.86
CA SER A 63 17.71 -16.93 1.46
C SER A 63 17.76 -18.18 0.57
N PRO A 64 18.95 -18.75 0.31
CA PRO A 64 19.10 -19.89 -0.59
C PRO A 64 18.31 -21.12 -0.07
N PRO A 65 17.69 -21.91 -0.97
CA PRO A 65 16.98 -23.13 -0.58
C PRO A 65 17.95 -24.24 -0.12
N PHE A 66 17.39 -25.19 0.65
CA PHE A 66 17.94 -26.47 1.15
C PHE A 66 19.00 -27.13 0.21
N PRO A 67 20.09 -27.77 0.71
CA PRO A 67 20.09 -28.68 1.87
C PRO A 67 20.40 -28.08 3.24
N LEU A 68 21.00 -26.90 3.26
CA LEU A 68 21.41 -26.24 4.50
C LEU A 68 20.36 -25.19 4.81
N GLU A 69 19.19 -25.56 5.32
CA GLU A 69 18.22 -24.56 5.80
C GLU A 69 18.89 -23.80 6.95
N PRO A 70 19.38 -22.57 6.74
CA PRO A 70 20.05 -21.88 7.81
C PRO A 70 18.96 -21.56 8.82
N ALA A 71 19.24 -21.75 10.11
CA ALA A 71 18.31 -21.36 11.18
C ALA A 71 17.76 -19.93 10.96
N TRP A 72 18.54 -19.08 10.28
CA TRP A 72 18.18 -17.75 9.79
C TRP A 72 16.86 -17.66 9.01
N HIS A 73 16.55 -18.52 8.02
CA HIS A 73 15.28 -18.40 7.27
C HIS A 73 14.07 -18.50 8.23
N ARG A 74 14.16 -19.41 9.20
CA ARG A 74 13.13 -19.63 10.21
C ARG A 74 13.03 -18.47 11.19
N TRP A 75 14.16 -17.91 11.61
CA TRP A 75 14.22 -16.72 12.45
C TRP A 75 13.65 -15.50 11.74
N LEU A 76 14.06 -15.23 10.50
CA LEU A 76 13.55 -14.14 9.67
C LEU A 76 12.04 -14.23 9.49
N GLY A 77 11.49 -15.40 9.19
CA GLY A 77 10.05 -15.60 9.07
C GLY A 77 9.28 -15.33 10.38
N TRP A 78 9.82 -15.74 11.53
CA TRP A 78 9.21 -15.46 12.83
C TRP A 78 9.29 -13.97 13.21
N LEU A 79 10.43 -13.33 12.98
CA LEU A 79 10.59 -11.89 13.21
C LEU A 79 9.69 -11.08 12.28
N ALA A 80 9.53 -11.49 11.02
CA ALA A 80 8.60 -10.87 10.09
C ALA A 80 7.16 -10.93 10.60
N ALA A 81 6.73 -12.11 11.07
CA ALA A 81 5.40 -12.29 11.64
C ALA A 81 5.18 -11.49 12.93
N ALA A 82 6.20 -11.39 13.79
CA ALA A 82 6.14 -10.56 14.99
C ALA A 82 6.03 -9.07 14.65
N GLY A 83 6.82 -8.58 13.69
CA GLY A 83 6.74 -7.21 13.19
C GLY A 83 5.37 -6.88 12.58
N LEU A 84 4.81 -7.81 11.79
CA LEU A 84 3.47 -7.67 11.23
C LEU A 84 2.40 -7.64 12.32
N GLY A 85 2.48 -8.56 13.30
CA GLY A 85 1.55 -8.59 14.43
C GLY A 85 1.59 -7.29 15.23
N LEU A 86 2.79 -6.77 15.52
CA LEU A 86 2.97 -5.49 16.20
C LEU A 86 2.39 -4.34 15.37
N HIS A 87 2.65 -4.29 14.07
CA HIS A 87 2.07 -3.30 13.16
C HIS A 87 0.54 -3.29 13.23
N ILE A 88 -0.10 -4.46 13.13
CA ILE A 88 -1.57 -4.58 13.19
C ILE A 88 -2.11 -4.08 14.54
N VAL A 89 -1.48 -4.48 15.65
CA VAL A 89 -1.90 -4.06 17.00
C VAL A 89 -1.77 -2.54 17.16
N LEU A 90 -0.65 -1.96 16.72
CA LEU A 90 -0.43 -0.52 16.82
C LEU A 90 -1.36 0.27 15.89
N ALA A 91 -1.59 -0.20 14.67
CA ALA A 91 -2.54 0.45 13.75
C ALA A 91 -3.95 0.46 14.36
N ILE A 92 -4.40 -0.66 14.92
CA ILE A 92 -5.72 -0.75 15.59
C ILE A 92 -5.81 0.13 16.84
N GLY A 93 -4.72 0.21 17.62
CA GLY A 93 -4.71 0.90 18.91
C GLY A 93 -4.42 2.40 18.85
N LEU A 94 -3.69 2.85 17.83
CA LEU A 94 -3.19 4.23 17.71
C LEU A 94 -3.81 5.01 16.55
N GLU A 95 -4.46 4.35 15.58
CA GLU A 95 -5.16 5.00 14.47
C GLU A 95 -6.68 4.73 14.59
N PRO A 96 -7.42 5.46 15.45
CA PRO A 96 -8.84 5.24 15.66
C PRO A 96 -9.68 5.40 14.37
N GLU A 97 -9.19 6.18 13.41
CA GLU A 97 -9.79 6.34 12.08
C GLU A 97 -9.86 5.01 11.34
N LEU A 98 -8.93 4.07 11.58
CA LEU A 98 -8.90 2.75 10.94
C LEU A 98 -10.26 2.02 11.02
N TRP A 99 -10.97 2.17 12.13
CA TRP A 99 -12.28 1.56 12.36
C TRP A 99 -13.36 2.12 11.44
N GLN A 100 -13.27 3.39 11.06
CA GLN A 100 -14.20 4.01 10.11
C GLN A 100 -13.97 3.46 8.69
N TRP A 101 -12.73 3.06 8.39
CA TRP A 101 -12.34 2.48 7.11
C TRP A 101 -12.67 0.98 6.99
N LEU A 102 -12.99 0.29 8.09
CA LEU A 102 -13.46 -1.11 8.10
C LEU A 102 -14.94 -1.28 7.69
N SER A 103 -15.43 -0.37 6.84
CA SER A 103 -16.75 -0.43 6.22
C SER A 103 -16.66 -1.13 4.85
N PRO A 104 -17.78 -1.37 4.14
CA PRO A 104 -17.76 -1.85 2.76
C PRO A 104 -16.94 -0.96 1.80
N ALA A 105 -16.56 0.23 2.25
CA ALA A 105 -15.74 1.23 1.59
C ALA A 105 -14.23 1.13 1.89
N ILE A 106 -13.74 -0.05 2.30
CA ILE A 106 -12.33 -0.25 2.66
C ILE A 106 -11.36 0.28 1.59
N PRO A 107 -10.38 1.13 1.94
CA PRO A 107 -9.34 1.59 1.03
C PRO A 107 -8.57 0.42 0.43
N VAL A 108 -8.17 0.57 -0.83
CA VAL A 108 -7.51 -0.50 -1.58
C VAL A 108 -6.17 -0.89 -0.95
N GLU A 109 -5.45 0.09 -0.41
CA GLU A 109 -4.23 -0.10 0.35
C GLU A 109 -4.45 -1.03 1.55
N ILE A 110 -5.56 -0.90 2.29
CA ILE A 110 -5.86 -1.78 3.42
C ILE A 110 -6.15 -3.20 2.94
N VAL A 111 -6.83 -3.38 1.81
CA VAL A 111 -7.06 -4.69 1.19
C VAL A 111 -5.72 -5.38 0.86
N PHE A 112 -4.77 -4.65 0.29
CA PHE A 112 -3.42 -5.18 0.05
C PHE A 112 -2.69 -5.53 1.36
N GLY A 113 -2.83 -4.72 2.41
CA GLY A 113 -2.28 -5.01 3.73
C GLY A 113 -2.84 -6.31 4.33
N LEU A 114 -4.17 -6.48 4.30
CA LEU A 114 -4.86 -7.68 4.77
C LEU A 114 -4.46 -8.92 3.97
N THR A 115 -4.35 -8.78 2.65
CA THR A 115 -3.86 -9.85 1.75
C THR A 115 -2.44 -10.26 2.13
N GLY A 116 -1.55 -9.29 2.31
CA GLY A 116 -0.16 -9.55 2.70
C GLY A 116 -0.07 -10.28 4.04
N ALA A 117 -0.88 -9.85 5.01
CA ALA A 117 -0.97 -10.47 6.32
C ALA A 117 -1.48 -11.92 6.25
N ALA A 118 -2.58 -12.15 5.55
CA ALA A 118 -3.15 -13.49 5.37
C ALA A 118 -2.17 -14.45 4.70
N ALA A 119 -1.45 -13.98 3.67
CA ALA A 119 -0.44 -14.76 2.98
C ALA A 119 0.74 -15.13 3.91
N LEU A 120 1.22 -14.19 4.72
CA LEU A 120 2.27 -14.47 5.71
C LEU A 120 1.79 -15.48 6.77
N PHE A 121 0.59 -15.33 7.32
CA PHE A 121 0.03 -16.31 8.25
C PHE A 121 -0.16 -17.69 7.61
N LEU A 122 -0.52 -17.76 6.33
CA LEU A 122 -0.59 -19.01 5.58
C LEU A 122 0.78 -19.69 5.49
N THR A 123 1.87 -18.94 5.26
CA THR A 123 3.23 -19.53 5.26
C THR A 123 3.57 -20.19 6.60
N LEU A 124 3.19 -19.57 7.72
CA LEU A 124 3.38 -20.10 9.06
C LEU A 124 2.49 -21.31 9.34
N ALA A 125 1.22 -21.25 8.93
CA ALA A 125 0.27 -22.34 9.09
C ALA A 125 0.73 -23.61 8.36
N LEU A 126 1.21 -23.47 7.11
CA LEU A 126 1.77 -24.57 6.33
C LEU A 126 3.02 -25.16 6.99
N ARG A 127 3.86 -24.33 7.61
CA ARG A 127 5.06 -24.78 8.31
C ARG A 127 4.75 -25.44 9.66
N ARG A 128 3.73 -24.98 10.40
CA ARG A 128 3.37 -25.51 11.72
C ARG A 128 2.50 -26.76 11.63
N SER A 129 1.61 -26.83 10.63
CA SER A 129 0.64 -27.92 10.51
C SER A 129 1.25 -29.16 9.87
N ARG A 130 1.49 -30.20 10.68
CA ARG A 130 1.87 -31.53 10.17
C ARG A 130 0.76 -32.11 9.28
N THR A 131 -0.50 -31.93 9.65
CA THR A 131 -1.66 -32.46 8.90
C THR A 131 -1.76 -31.87 7.51
N LEU A 132 -1.59 -30.55 7.34
CA LEU A 132 -1.62 -29.92 6.02
C LEU A 132 -0.48 -30.42 5.13
N ARG A 133 0.74 -30.53 5.67
CA ARG A 133 1.88 -31.07 4.92
C ARG A 133 1.70 -32.53 4.52
N LEU A 134 1.12 -33.35 5.38
CA LEU A 134 0.81 -34.75 5.06
C LEU A 134 -0.26 -34.85 3.98
N ARG A 135 -1.29 -34.00 4.02
CA ARG A 135 -2.37 -33.98 3.02
C ARG A 135 -1.94 -33.46 1.66
N LEU A 136 -1.16 -32.39 1.62
CA LEU A 136 -0.69 -31.76 0.38
C LEU A 136 0.52 -32.49 -0.23
N GLY A 137 1.29 -33.21 0.60
CA GLY A 137 2.59 -33.74 0.22
C GLY A 137 3.70 -32.69 0.36
N PRO A 138 4.97 -33.13 0.46
CA PRO A 138 6.10 -32.25 0.78
C PRO A 138 6.36 -31.20 -0.32
N PHE A 139 6.23 -31.57 -1.59
CA PHE A 139 6.49 -30.67 -2.72
C PHE A 139 5.42 -29.59 -2.85
N ALA A 140 4.14 -29.95 -2.84
CA ALA A 140 3.06 -28.97 -2.92
C ALA A 140 3.02 -28.05 -1.71
N ALA A 141 3.31 -28.55 -0.51
CA ALA A 141 3.42 -27.72 0.69
C ALA A 141 4.56 -26.69 0.59
N LEU A 142 5.72 -27.10 0.05
CA LEU A 142 6.85 -26.20 -0.19
C LEU A 142 6.53 -25.17 -1.27
N GLY A 143 5.92 -25.59 -2.38
CA GLY A 143 5.45 -24.72 -3.46
C GLY A 143 4.47 -23.67 -2.94
N LEU A 144 3.45 -24.10 -2.19
CA LEU A 144 2.47 -23.20 -1.61
C LEU A 144 3.08 -22.25 -0.57
N HIS A 145 4.02 -22.72 0.26
CA HIS A 145 4.75 -21.86 1.19
C HIS A 145 5.51 -20.75 0.44
N ARG A 146 6.21 -21.10 -0.63
CA ARG A 146 6.95 -20.13 -1.44
C ARG A 146 6.02 -19.13 -2.13
N ILE A 147 4.92 -19.62 -2.71
CA ILE A 147 3.88 -18.78 -3.33
C ILE A 147 3.31 -17.80 -2.32
N ALA A 148 2.89 -18.29 -1.15
CA ALA A 148 2.33 -17.45 -0.10
C ALA A 148 3.33 -16.41 0.40
N GLY A 149 4.62 -16.76 0.53
CA GLY A 149 5.66 -15.79 0.88
C GLY A 149 5.80 -14.68 -0.16
N ILE A 150 5.80 -15.03 -1.45
CA ILE A 150 5.85 -14.05 -2.54
C ILE A 150 4.61 -13.17 -2.50
N VAL A 151 3.40 -13.74 -2.50
CA VAL A 151 2.14 -12.98 -2.40
C VAL A 151 2.13 -12.04 -1.19
N GLY A 152 2.66 -12.50 -0.04
CA GLY A 152 2.80 -11.70 1.17
C GLY A 152 3.69 -10.47 0.97
N CYS A 153 4.88 -10.69 0.42
CA CYS A 153 5.84 -9.61 0.14
C CYS A 153 5.30 -8.61 -0.88
N THR A 154 4.59 -9.09 -1.90
CA THR A 154 4.12 -8.28 -3.00
C THR A 154 2.91 -7.44 -2.62
N ALA A 155 1.93 -8.03 -1.95
CA ALA A 155 0.80 -7.31 -1.40
C ALA A 155 1.25 -6.31 -0.32
N GLY A 156 2.19 -6.69 0.55
CA GLY A 156 2.74 -5.78 1.57
C GLY A 156 3.45 -4.55 0.98
N ALA A 157 4.21 -4.73 -0.09
CA ALA A 157 4.85 -3.60 -0.76
C ALA A 157 3.86 -2.73 -1.54
N ALA A 158 2.86 -3.32 -2.20
CA ALA A 158 1.77 -2.57 -2.83
C ALA A 158 0.99 -1.73 -1.80
N HIS A 159 0.70 -2.31 -0.63
CA HIS A 159 0.12 -1.60 0.51
C HIS A 159 0.95 -0.37 0.88
N VAL A 160 2.26 -0.52 1.08
CA VAL A 160 3.16 0.61 1.43
C VAL A 160 3.18 1.69 0.36
N VAL A 161 3.28 1.31 -0.92
CA VAL A 161 3.33 2.26 -2.05
C VAL A 161 2.03 3.06 -2.15
N LEU A 162 0.87 2.39 -2.02
CA LEU A 162 -0.43 3.04 -2.09
C LEU A 162 -0.70 3.90 -0.85
N ALA A 163 -0.33 3.42 0.34
CA ALA A 163 -0.44 4.17 1.60
C ALA A 163 0.44 5.44 1.59
N ALA A 164 1.58 5.42 0.90
CA ALA A 164 2.41 6.60 0.68
C ALA A 164 1.83 7.58 -0.36
N GLY A 165 0.62 7.33 -0.87
CA GLY A 165 -0.06 8.21 -1.82
C GLY A 165 0.51 8.17 -3.24
N ALA A 166 1.39 7.20 -3.55
CA ALA A 166 1.87 7.01 -4.90
C ALA A 166 0.68 6.71 -5.84
N GLY A 167 0.73 7.24 -7.06
CA GLY A 167 -0.29 6.97 -8.06
C GLY A 167 -0.44 5.48 -8.38
N ILE A 168 -1.53 5.12 -9.04
CA ILE A 168 -1.83 3.73 -9.43
C ILE A 168 -0.74 3.17 -10.38
N GLY A 169 -0.06 4.02 -11.16
CA GLY A 169 0.99 3.63 -12.10
C GLY A 169 2.15 2.86 -11.46
N PRO A 170 2.86 3.40 -10.45
CA PRO A 170 3.86 2.67 -9.67
C PRO A 170 3.35 1.33 -9.10
N ALA A 171 2.12 1.28 -8.59
CA ALA A 171 1.53 0.04 -8.06
C ALA A 171 1.27 -1.01 -9.16
N LEU A 172 0.91 -0.59 -10.38
CA LEU A 172 0.74 -1.48 -11.54
C LEU A 172 2.09 -1.96 -12.10
N LEU A 173 3.10 -1.09 -12.19
CA LEU A 173 4.46 -1.47 -12.59
C LEU A 173 5.06 -2.47 -11.60
N PHE A 174 4.81 -2.25 -10.32
CA PHE A 174 5.17 -3.17 -9.24
C PHE A 174 4.51 -4.54 -9.46
N SER A 175 3.19 -4.55 -9.64
CA SER A 175 2.40 -5.76 -9.89
C SER A 175 2.84 -6.49 -11.17
N GLY A 176 3.18 -5.76 -12.23
CA GLY A 176 3.69 -6.30 -13.50
C GLY A 176 5.06 -6.95 -13.35
N GLY A 177 5.98 -6.34 -12.58
CA GLY A 177 7.29 -6.94 -12.27
C GLY A 177 7.17 -8.25 -11.50
N ILE A 178 6.18 -8.35 -10.62
CA ILE A 178 5.87 -9.56 -9.86
C ILE A 178 5.26 -10.63 -10.74
N VAL A 179 4.28 -10.27 -11.57
CA VAL A 179 3.70 -11.20 -12.55
C VAL A 179 4.80 -11.73 -13.47
N ALA A 180 5.75 -10.90 -13.90
CA ALA A 180 6.88 -11.34 -14.70
C ALA A 180 7.81 -12.30 -13.96
N VAL A 181 8.14 -12.04 -12.68
CA VAL A 181 8.95 -12.94 -11.82
C VAL A 181 8.23 -14.26 -11.53
N LEU A 182 6.90 -14.23 -11.42
CA LEU A 182 6.09 -15.41 -11.18
C LEU A 182 5.88 -16.21 -12.48
N ALA A 183 5.68 -15.53 -13.61
CA ALA A 183 5.52 -16.10 -14.96
C ALA A 183 6.73 -16.94 -15.39
N SER A 184 7.91 -16.55 -14.94
CA SER A 184 9.18 -17.19 -15.27
C SER A 184 9.60 -18.28 -14.29
N GLY A 185 8.90 -18.42 -13.15
CA GLY A 185 8.99 -19.58 -12.25
C GLY A 185 8.08 -20.75 -12.63
N LEU A 186 7.29 -20.65 -13.71
CA LEU A 186 6.35 -21.68 -14.16
C LEU A 186 7.05 -22.91 -14.76
N SER A 187 7.51 -23.81 -13.88
CA SER A 187 7.53 -25.25 -14.17
C SER A 187 6.22 -25.87 -13.70
N ARG A 188 5.54 -26.67 -14.54
CA ARG A 188 4.36 -27.58 -14.36
C ARG A 188 3.24 -27.28 -13.33
N GLU A 189 3.52 -26.73 -12.15
CA GLU A 189 2.56 -26.32 -11.11
C GLU A 189 2.07 -24.86 -11.26
N GLY A 190 2.63 -24.13 -12.21
CA GLY A 190 2.40 -22.71 -12.40
C GLY A 190 0.97 -22.28 -12.71
N HIS A 191 0.11 -23.19 -13.15
CA HIS A 191 -1.30 -22.91 -13.39
C HIS A 191 -2.05 -22.54 -12.10
N VAL A 192 -1.74 -23.17 -10.97
CA VAL A 192 -2.38 -22.86 -9.69
C VAL A 192 -2.01 -21.45 -9.23
N LEU A 193 -0.73 -21.08 -9.38
CA LEU A 193 -0.26 -19.73 -9.08
C LEU A 193 -0.90 -18.68 -10.00
N ALA A 194 -0.93 -18.95 -11.31
CA ALA A 194 -1.57 -18.06 -12.28
C ALA A 194 -3.04 -17.84 -11.93
N VAL A 195 -3.78 -18.89 -11.54
CA VAL A 195 -5.17 -18.79 -11.10
C VAL A 195 -5.29 -17.98 -9.81
N VAL A 196 -4.45 -18.22 -8.80
CA VAL A 196 -4.48 -17.43 -7.55
C VAL A 196 -4.19 -15.97 -7.82
N LEU A 197 -3.18 -15.64 -8.63
CA LEU A 197 -2.87 -14.26 -9.00
C LEU A 197 -3.99 -13.61 -9.81
N LEU A 198 -4.59 -14.34 -10.75
CA LEU A 198 -5.74 -13.86 -11.52
C LEU A 198 -6.95 -13.61 -10.61
N LEU A 199 -7.21 -14.48 -9.64
CA LEU A 199 -8.27 -14.29 -8.65
C LEU A 199 -7.98 -13.08 -7.75
N MET A 200 -6.75 -12.94 -7.27
CA MET A 200 -6.35 -11.78 -6.47
C MET A 200 -6.45 -10.48 -7.27
N ALA A 201 -6.02 -10.48 -8.54
CA ALA A 201 -6.16 -9.34 -9.44
C ALA A 201 -7.64 -9.04 -9.75
N ALA A 202 -8.48 -10.07 -9.95
CA ALA A 202 -9.91 -9.92 -10.15
C ALA A 202 -10.61 -9.37 -8.90
N ILE A 203 -10.25 -9.84 -7.71
CA ILE A 203 -10.75 -9.31 -6.43
C ILE A 203 -10.30 -7.86 -6.25
N ALA A 204 -9.02 -7.55 -6.48
CA ALA A 204 -8.53 -6.17 -6.43
C ALA A 204 -9.24 -5.26 -7.45
N ALA A 205 -9.46 -5.74 -8.68
CA ALA A 205 -10.20 -5.01 -9.71
C ALA A 205 -11.69 -4.82 -9.32
N LEU A 206 -12.33 -5.84 -8.75
CA LEU A 206 -13.71 -5.74 -8.27
C LEU A 206 -13.84 -4.74 -7.10
N LEU A 207 -12.83 -4.68 -6.23
CA LEU A 207 -12.80 -3.76 -5.09
C LEU A 207 -12.46 -2.32 -5.50
N THR A 208 -11.71 -2.12 -6.58
CA THR A 208 -11.25 -0.79 -7.03
C THR A 208 -12.12 -0.18 -8.13
N MET A 209 -12.62 -1.00 -9.05
CA MET A 209 -13.34 -0.58 -10.26
C MET A 209 -14.76 -1.15 -10.35
N GLY A 210 -15.15 -2.00 -9.40
CA GLY A 210 -16.45 -2.67 -9.40
C GLY A 210 -17.53 -1.93 -8.59
N PRO A 211 -18.71 -2.58 -8.41
CA PRO A 211 -19.85 -1.99 -7.70
C PRO A 211 -19.54 -1.53 -6.27
N LEU A 212 -18.52 -2.11 -5.65
CA LEU A 212 -18.08 -1.75 -4.29
C LEU A 212 -17.43 -0.37 -4.23
N SER A 213 -16.63 0.03 -5.23
CA SER A 213 -16.06 1.37 -5.26
C SER A 213 -17.11 2.44 -5.54
N GLU A 214 -18.10 2.15 -6.38
CA GLU A 214 -19.25 3.07 -6.56
C GLU A 214 -20.12 3.15 -5.32
N MET A 215 -20.39 2.06 -4.62
CA MET A 215 -21.12 2.10 -3.34
C MET A 215 -20.37 2.96 -2.30
N ARG A 216 -19.04 2.82 -2.22
CA ARG A 216 -18.21 3.70 -1.40
C ARG A 216 -18.34 5.16 -1.80
N LEU A 217 -18.09 5.48 -3.07
CA LEU A 217 -18.13 6.85 -3.56
C LEU A 217 -19.52 7.45 -3.40
N ALA A 218 -20.59 6.67 -3.60
CA ALA A 218 -21.95 7.08 -3.33
C ALA A 218 -22.18 7.44 -1.86
N SER A 219 -21.69 6.63 -0.92
CA SER A 219 -21.76 6.93 0.52
C SER A 219 -20.99 8.21 0.89
N LEU A 220 -19.82 8.44 0.29
CA LEU A 220 -19.04 9.66 0.52
C LEU A 220 -19.71 10.92 -0.07
N ARG A 221 -20.41 10.77 -1.21
CA ARG A 221 -21.20 11.87 -1.81
C ARG A 221 -22.37 12.30 -0.93
N THR A 222 -22.89 11.43 -0.06
CA THR A 222 -23.98 11.77 0.87
C THR A 222 -23.50 12.15 2.27
N SER A 223 -22.30 11.73 2.67
CA SER A 223 -21.72 12.03 3.98
C SER A 223 -21.57 13.54 4.22
N PRO A 224 -21.83 14.08 5.43
CA PRO A 224 -21.61 15.51 5.71
C PRO A 224 -20.18 15.95 5.35
N ILE A 225 -20.05 17.18 4.87
CA ILE A 225 -18.72 17.75 4.60
C ILE A 225 -18.16 18.20 5.93
N ASP A 226 -17.02 17.64 6.32
CA ASP A 226 -16.24 18.21 7.41
C ASP A 226 -15.54 19.48 6.90
N HIS A 227 -15.76 20.59 7.61
CA HIS A 227 -15.29 21.89 7.20
C HIS A 227 -14.01 22.23 7.95
N ALA A 228 -12.90 22.35 7.23
CA ALA A 228 -11.70 22.98 7.78
C ALA A 228 -12.00 24.46 8.09
N GLY A 229 -11.50 24.95 9.22
CA GLY A 229 -11.52 26.37 9.56
C GLY A 229 -10.62 27.13 8.59
N PHE A 230 -11.23 27.92 7.69
CA PHE A 230 -10.51 28.70 6.69
C PHE A 230 -10.70 30.21 6.94
N LEU A 231 -9.62 30.89 7.29
CA LEU A 231 -9.60 32.34 7.50
C LEU A 231 -8.99 33.03 6.28
N HIS A 232 -9.79 33.78 5.53
CA HIS A 232 -9.32 34.51 4.35
C HIS A 232 -8.25 35.56 4.70
N ALA A 233 -8.33 36.14 5.89
CA ALA A 233 -7.34 37.11 6.40
C ALA A 233 -5.91 36.54 6.42
N ASP A 234 -5.76 35.26 6.75
CA ASP A 234 -4.47 34.56 6.80
C ASP A 234 -3.89 34.28 5.40
N HIS A 235 -4.72 34.41 4.35
CA HIS A 235 -4.39 34.09 2.96
C HIS A 235 -4.36 35.33 2.05
N THR A 236 -4.33 36.54 2.62
CA THR A 236 -4.33 37.81 1.86
C THR A 236 -3.14 37.99 0.90
N LYS A 237 -2.06 37.22 1.09
CA LYS A 237 -0.89 37.20 0.20
C LYS A 237 -1.06 36.27 -1.01
N VAL A 238 -2.11 35.45 -1.03
CA VAL A 238 -2.45 34.54 -2.12
C VAL A 238 -3.51 35.19 -3.00
N THR A 239 -3.30 35.20 -4.32
CA THR A 239 -4.29 35.80 -5.23
C THR A 239 -5.58 34.99 -5.24
N CYS A 240 -6.75 35.66 -5.28
CA CYS A 240 -8.05 35.00 -5.16
C CYS A 240 -8.21 33.85 -6.17
N VAL A 241 -7.74 34.04 -7.40
CA VAL A 241 -7.84 33.05 -8.49
C VAL A 241 -6.98 31.80 -8.31
N THR A 242 -6.02 31.83 -7.37
CA THR A 242 -5.24 30.63 -7.00
C THR A 242 -6.13 29.58 -6.34
N CYS A 243 -7.11 30.00 -5.54
CA CYS A 243 -8.08 29.10 -4.90
C CYS A 243 -9.41 29.08 -5.68
N HIS A 244 -9.91 30.26 -6.06
CA HIS A 244 -11.13 30.46 -6.82
C HIS A 244 -10.87 30.41 -8.32
N HIS A 245 -10.44 29.24 -8.82
CA HIS A 245 -10.19 29.04 -10.25
C HIS A 245 -11.46 29.29 -11.10
N ASN A 246 -12.64 29.15 -10.50
CA ASN A 246 -13.94 29.47 -11.11
C ASN A 246 -14.07 30.91 -11.60
N PHE A 247 -13.32 31.85 -11.04
CA PHE A 247 -13.32 33.24 -11.52
C PHE A 247 -12.66 33.40 -12.89
N VAL A 248 -11.78 32.47 -13.27
CA VAL A 248 -11.06 32.49 -14.54
C VAL A 248 -11.76 31.61 -15.56
N ASP A 249 -12.03 30.36 -15.20
CA ASP A 249 -12.59 29.37 -16.14
C ASP A 249 -14.13 29.39 -16.24
N ARG A 250 -14.79 30.19 -15.39
CA ARG A 250 -16.25 30.35 -15.32
C ARG A 250 -16.99 29.05 -14.97
N THR A 251 -16.33 28.12 -14.28
CA THR A 251 -16.93 26.86 -13.84
C THR A 251 -17.58 26.97 -12.47
N GLY A 252 -18.83 26.53 -12.32
CA GLY A 252 -19.52 26.55 -11.03
C GLY A 252 -19.92 27.96 -10.54
N LYS A 253 -21.00 28.03 -9.76
CA LYS A 253 -21.51 29.28 -9.15
C LYS A 253 -21.65 29.18 -7.63
N GLU A 254 -21.21 28.06 -7.07
CA GLU A 254 -21.38 27.71 -5.66
C GLU A 254 -20.02 27.65 -4.96
N ASN A 255 -20.04 27.41 -3.64
CA ASN A 255 -18.82 27.19 -2.86
C ASN A 255 -18.04 25.97 -3.39
N CYS A 256 -16.72 26.00 -3.21
CA CYS A 256 -15.81 25.00 -3.75
C CYS A 256 -16.19 23.58 -3.30
N LEU A 257 -16.47 23.40 -2.00
CA LEU A 257 -16.76 22.10 -1.40
C LEU A 257 -18.01 21.41 -2.02
N PRO A 258 -19.20 22.04 -2.11
CA PRO A 258 -20.33 21.46 -2.82
C PRO A 258 -20.05 21.13 -4.30
N CYS A 259 -19.38 22.02 -5.02
CA CYS A 259 -19.05 21.81 -6.43
C CYS A 259 -18.15 20.58 -6.61
N HIS A 260 -17.02 20.54 -5.91
CA HIS A 260 -16.04 19.45 -6.01
C HIS A 260 -16.58 18.13 -5.46
N LYS A 261 -17.42 18.16 -4.42
CA LYS A 261 -18.08 16.95 -3.91
C LYS A 261 -19.00 16.31 -4.95
N ARG A 262 -19.75 17.11 -5.70
CA ARG A 262 -20.62 16.61 -6.79
C ARG A 262 -19.80 16.08 -7.96
N LEU A 263 -18.66 16.70 -8.25
CA LEU A 263 -17.74 16.27 -9.31
C LEU A 263 -16.92 15.03 -8.91
N GLY A 264 -16.82 14.71 -7.62
CA GLY A 264 -16.12 13.54 -7.06
C GLY A 264 -16.72 12.20 -7.48
N ARG A 265 -16.50 11.83 -8.74
CA ARG A 265 -16.96 10.57 -9.33
C ARG A 265 -15.93 9.46 -9.29
N SER A 266 -14.71 9.75 -8.84
CA SER A 266 -13.63 8.77 -8.72
C SER A 266 -12.78 9.06 -7.49
N GLU A 267 -11.98 8.10 -7.06
CA GLU A 267 -11.03 8.27 -5.95
C GLU A 267 -10.01 9.38 -6.17
N ALA A 268 -9.64 9.62 -7.43
CA ALA A 268 -8.72 10.71 -7.78
C ALA A 268 -9.37 12.09 -7.62
N MET A 269 -10.71 12.18 -7.76
CA MET A 269 -11.47 13.43 -7.66
C MET A 269 -12.24 13.56 -6.34
N ARG A 270 -11.89 12.75 -5.33
CA ARG A 270 -12.56 12.80 -4.02
C ARG A 270 -12.24 14.14 -3.33
N VAL A 271 -13.27 14.79 -2.79
CA VAL A 271 -13.16 16.17 -2.29
C VAL A 271 -12.12 16.31 -1.16
N ASP A 272 -12.11 15.41 -0.19
CA ASP A 272 -11.11 15.35 0.88
C ASP A 272 -9.68 15.23 0.30
N ARG A 273 -9.46 14.32 -0.65
CA ARG A 273 -8.15 14.12 -1.27
C ARG A 273 -7.69 15.36 -2.04
N MET A 274 -8.59 15.95 -2.83
CA MET A 274 -8.27 17.15 -3.60
C MET A 274 -7.89 18.32 -2.69
N PHE A 275 -8.66 18.58 -1.64
CA PHE A 275 -8.41 19.69 -0.74
C PHE A 275 -7.21 19.44 0.19
N HIS A 276 -7.01 18.22 0.69
CA HIS A 276 -5.79 17.89 1.44
C HIS A 276 -4.53 18.03 0.57
N ALA A 277 -4.58 17.59 -0.70
CA ALA A 277 -3.47 17.79 -1.63
C ALA A 277 -3.24 19.29 -1.90
N PHE A 278 -4.30 20.04 -2.20
CA PHE A 278 -4.23 21.46 -2.52
C PHE A 278 -3.72 22.31 -1.34
N CYS A 279 -4.41 22.26 -0.21
CA CYS A 279 -4.04 23.00 1.00
C CYS A 279 -2.70 22.53 1.55
N GLY A 280 -2.50 21.21 1.63
CA GLY A 280 -1.30 20.61 2.20
C GLY A 280 -0.04 20.88 1.38
N GLU A 281 -0.11 20.87 0.04
CA GLU A 281 1.07 21.18 -0.78
C GLU A 281 1.47 22.65 -0.65
N CYS A 282 0.51 23.58 -0.73
CA CYS A 282 0.79 25.01 -0.57
C CYS A 282 1.47 25.30 0.78
N HIS A 283 0.95 24.72 1.87
CA HIS A 283 1.57 24.89 3.18
C HIS A 283 2.96 24.23 3.25
N ARG A 284 3.13 23.03 2.68
CA ARG A 284 4.44 22.36 2.62
C ARG A 284 5.49 23.17 1.87
N ASP A 285 5.11 23.81 0.77
CA ASP A 285 6.02 24.64 -0.01
C ASP A 285 6.44 25.90 0.75
N ASP A 286 5.51 26.54 1.46
CA ASP A 286 5.84 27.66 2.36
C ASP A 286 6.77 27.24 3.50
N LYS A 287 6.49 26.09 4.14
CA LYS A 287 7.36 25.52 5.19
C LYS A 287 8.78 25.26 4.67
N ARG A 288 8.90 24.60 3.51
CA ARG A 288 10.20 24.32 2.85
C ARG A 288 10.97 25.60 2.54
N ALA A 289 10.26 26.66 2.21
CA ALA A 289 10.85 27.98 1.94
C ALA A 289 11.11 28.83 3.21
N GLY A 290 10.86 28.30 4.41
CA GLY A 290 11.05 29.02 5.67
C GLY A 290 10.05 30.16 5.89
N ARG A 291 8.90 30.14 5.21
CA ARG A 291 7.83 31.13 5.39
C ARG A 291 6.86 30.71 6.49
N THR A 292 6.18 31.69 7.08
CA THR A 292 5.01 31.44 7.93
C THR A 292 3.96 30.72 7.10
N THR A 293 3.41 29.65 7.65
CA THR A 293 2.48 28.77 6.95
C THR A 293 1.45 28.18 7.90
N GLY A 294 0.36 27.66 7.34
CA GLY A 294 -0.66 26.96 8.09
C GLY A 294 -0.24 25.54 8.52
N PRO A 295 -1.14 24.83 9.22
CA PRO A 295 -0.90 23.44 9.64
C PRO A 295 -0.75 22.50 8.42
N ILE A 296 0.16 21.51 8.54
CA ILE A 296 0.49 20.53 7.49
C ILE A 296 0.30 19.09 7.99
N ASP A 297 0.57 18.86 9.27
CA ASP A 297 0.56 17.54 9.93
C ASP A 297 -0.31 17.56 11.21
N ASP A 298 -1.23 18.51 11.30
CA ASP A 298 -2.14 18.69 12.43
C ASP A 298 -3.57 18.76 11.92
N CYS A 299 -4.24 17.60 11.91
CA CYS A 299 -5.63 17.47 11.47
C CYS A 299 -6.54 18.43 12.26
N MET A 300 -6.33 18.56 13.57
CA MET A 300 -7.11 19.46 14.43
C MET A 300 -6.73 20.93 14.22
N GLY A 301 -5.51 21.20 13.77
CA GLY A 301 -5.09 22.52 13.33
C GLY A 301 -5.94 23.03 12.16
N CYS A 302 -6.35 22.13 11.26
CA CYS A 302 -7.22 22.43 10.12
C CYS A 302 -8.72 22.29 10.45
N HIS A 303 -9.12 21.16 11.06
CA HIS A 303 -10.51 20.73 11.25
C HIS A 303 -11.05 21.04 12.66
N GLY A 304 -10.24 21.63 13.52
CA GLY A 304 -10.66 22.03 14.86
C GLY A 304 -11.62 23.23 14.85
N PRO A 305 -12.33 23.45 15.95
CA PRO A 305 -13.23 24.59 16.11
C PRO A 305 -12.43 25.90 16.14
N ARG A 306 -12.19 26.49 14.98
CA ARG A 306 -11.77 27.89 14.85
C ARG A 306 -12.99 28.75 14.52
N ALA A 307 -13.07 29.93 15.13
CA ALA A 307 -14.10 30.90 14.77
C ALA A 307 -13.98 31.23 13.28
N ILE A 308 -15.04 31.00 12.51
CA ILE A 308 -15.09 31.34 11.08
C ILE A 308 -15.18 32.86 10.98
N GLY A 309 -14.04 33.53 10.81
CA GLY A 309 -13.97 34.94 10.45
C GLY A 309 -14.04 35.06 8.92
N TRP A 310 -15.13 35.64 8.42
CA TRP A 310 -15.28 36.00 7.00
C TRP A 310 -14.61 37.34 6.72
#